data_AF-A0A7W4VI76-F1
#
_entry.id   AF-A0A7W4VI76-F1
#
_cell.length_a   1.000
_cell.length_b   1.000
_cell.length_c   1.000
_cell.angle_alpha   90.00
_cell.angle_beta   90.00
_cell.angle_gamma   90.00
#
_symmetry.space_group_name_H-M   'P 1'
#
loop_
_entity.id
_entity.type
_entity.pdbx_description
1 polymer ?
#
loop_
_entity_poly.entity_id
_entity_poly.type
_entity_poly.pdbx_seq_one_letter_code
_entity_poly.pdbx_strand_id
1 'polypeptide(L)'
;MTRMIEVKVAELSGRALDWAVDAVVSGRPLEVRHHKSGNGEWAFFHEDIPYQQGPAPYSTDWAKGGPLIQKYRISVTGPGHSLGFWSAHMLGSEVMSSCQGLNALQAACRRLVYERLGDTVSVPAELVGGGV
;
A
#
# COMPACT_ATOMS: atom_id res chain seq x y z
N MET A 1 20.98 -5.63 5.08
CA MET A 1 20.02 -4.90 5.94
C MET A 1 19.36 -3.80 5.14
N THR A 2 18.06 -3.93 4.91
CA THR A 2 17.20 -2.89 4.34
C THR A 2 16.90 -1.81 5.39
N ARG A 3 16.99 -0.54 5.01
CA ARG A 3 16.65 0.58 5.89
C ARG A 3 15.14 0.82 5.84
N MET A 4 14.49 0.79 6.99
CA MET A 4 13.07 1.14 7.12
C MET A 4 12.91 2.62 7.50
N ILE A 5 11.89 3.28 6.97
CA ILE A 5 11.52 4.67 7.29
C ILE A 5 10.02 4.78 7.55
N GLU A 6 9.64 5.68 8.46
CA GLU A 6 8.24 5.98 8.74
C GLU A 6 7.70 6.99 7.72
N VAL A 7 6.54 6.69 7.13
CA VAL A 7 5.89 7.52 6.11
C VAL A 7 4.41 7.60 6.41
N LYS A 8 3.84 8.80 6.26
CA LYS A 8 2.39 9.00 6.37
C LYS A 8 1.67 8.28 5.25
N VAL A 9 0.54 7.65 5.56
CA VAL A 9 -0.26 6.92 4.56
C VAL A 9 -0.73 7.84 3.43
N ALA A 10 -1.01 9.11 3.75
CA ALA A 10 -1.36 10.13 2.76
C ALA A 10 -0.24 10.39 1.72
N GLU A 11 1.01 10.08 2.05
CA GLU A 11 2.18 10.29 1.19
C GLU A 11 2.60 9.03 0.43
N LEU A 12 2.10 7.84 0.82
CA LEU A 12 2.43 6.58 0.15
C LEU A 12 1.96 6.57 -1.31
N SER A 13 2.82 6.10 -2.21
CA SER A 13 2.51 5.92 -3.63
C SER A 13 3.31 4.78 -4.24
N GLY A 14 2.86 4.27 -5.38
CA GLY A 14 3.54 3.22 -6.13
C GLY A 14 3.88 2.01 -5.26
N ARG A 15 5.10 1.48 -5.41
CA ARG A 15 5.52 0.26 -4.72
C ARG A 15 5.48 0.35 -3.20
N ALA A 16 5.70 1.52 -2.60
CA ALA A 16 5.60 1.68 -1.15
C ALA A 16 4.14 1.51 -0.67
N LEU A 17 3.18 2.06 -1.42
CA LEU A 17 1.75 1.87 -1.12
C LEU A 17 1.34 0.41 -1.35
N ASP A 18 1.76 -0.17 -2.47
CA ASP A 18 1.44 -1.56 -2.82
C ASP A 18 1.98 -2.55 -1.78
N TRP A 19 3.17 -2.28 -1.23
CA TRP A 19 3.75 -3.09 -0.16
C TRP A 19 2.93 -3.01 1.14
N ALA A 20 2.48 -1.81 1.51
CA ALA A 20 1.61 -1.65 2.67
C ALA A 20 0.24 -2.35 2.46
N VAL A 21 -0.30 -2.33 1.24
CA VAL A 21 -1.54 -3.05 0.90
C VAL A 21 -1.32 -4.56 0.96
N ASP A 22 -0.20 -5.06 0.45
CA ASP A 22 0.14 -6.49 0.46
C ASP A 22 0.18 -7.05 1.89
N ALA A 23 0.78 -6.31 2.82
CA ALA A 23 0.79 -6.65 4.25
C ALA A 23 -0.64 -6.78 4.82
N VAL A 24 -1.53 -5.83 4.49
CA VAL A 24 -2.94 -5.88 4.91
C VAL A 24 -3.70 -7.05 4.30
N VAL A 25 -3.49 -7.32 3.00
CA VAL A 25 -4.22 -8.37 2.27
C VAL A 25 -3.76 -9.77 2.68
N SER A 26 -2.46 -9.94 2.90
CA SER A 26 -1.85 -11.20 3.35
C SER A 26 -1.96 -11.43 4.86
N GLY A 27 -2.26 -10.39 5.64
CA GLY A 27 -2.30 -10.44 7.10
C GLY A 27 -0.90 -10.57 7.73
N ARG A 28 0.14 -10.09 7.04
CA ARG A 28 1.55 -10.21 7.44
C ARG A 28 2.09 -8.87 7.94
N PRO A 29 3.09 -8.88 8.85
CA PRO A 29 3.68 -7.63 9.37
C PRO A 29 4.54 -6.92 8.34
N LEU A 30 4.69 -5.61 8.45
CA LEU A 30 5.52 -4.78 7.57
C LEU A 30 7.03 -5.00 7.81
N GLU A 31 7.59 -6.10 7.30
CA GLU A 31 8.97 -6.52 7.54
C GLU A 31 9.67 -7.04 6.28
N VAL A 32 10.98 -6.74 6.16
CA VAL A 32 11.86 -7.33 5.14
C VAL A 32 12.69 -8.43 5.77
N ARG A 33 12.65 -9.63 5.19
CA ARG A 33 13.45 -10.77 5.66
C ARG A 33 14.68 -10.96 4.79
N HIS A 34 15.82 -11.14 5.43
CA HIS A 34 17.09 -11.44 4.80
C HIS A 34 17.43 -12.92 5.04
N HIS A 35 17.70 -13.66 3.97
CA HIS A 35 18.20 -15.03 4.03
C HIS A 35 19.65 -15.04 3.56
N LYS A 36 20.55 -15.57 4.40
CA LYS A 36 21.95 -15.83 4.03
C LYS A 36 22.10 -17.30 3.68
N SER A 37 22.53 -17.55 2.45
CA SER A 37 22.93 -18.88 1.99
C SER A 37 24.38 -18.82 1.51
N GLY A 38 25.04 -19.99 1.35
CA GLY A 38 26.41 -20.07 0.85
C GLY A 38 26.63 -19.39 -0.52
N ASN A 39 25.54 -19.14 -1.24
CA ASN A 39 25.52 -18.47 -2.55
C ASN A 39 25.18 -16.95 -2.49
N GLY A 40 25.09 -16.34 -1.30
CA GLY A 40 24.84 -14.90 -1.13
C GLY A 40 23.73 -14.54 -0.14
N GLU A 41 23.46 -13.23 -0.01
CA GLU A 41 22.37 -12.67 0.80
C GLU A 41 21.18 -12.30 -0.11
N TRP A 42 20.00 -12.82 0.23
CA TRP A 42 18.76 -12.61 -0.52
C TRP A 42 17.76 -11.87 0.37
N ALA A 43 17.08 -10.88 -0.20
CA ALA A 43 15.97 -10.20 0.45
C ALA A 43 14.65 -10.70 -0.13
N PHE A 44 13.63 -10.86 0.71
CA PHE A 44 12.30 -11.30 0.30
C PHE A 44 11.20 -10.40 0.87
N PHE A 45 10.13 -10.22 0.09
CA PHE A 45 8.82 -9.78 0.54
C PHE A 45 8.10 -10.98 1.16
N HIS A 46 8.23 -11.14 2.47
CA HIS A 46 7.81 -12.37 3.17
C HIS A 46 8.45 -13.64 2.58
N GLU A 47 8.20 -14.81 3.17
CA GLU A 47 9.04 -16.00 2.99
C GLU A 47 9.25 -16.48 1.53
N ASP A 48 8.41 -16.07 0.57
CA ASP A 48 8.37 -16.70 -0.76
C ASP A 48 8.42 -15.74 -1.96
N ILE A 49 8.30 -14.41 -1.80
CA ILE A 49 8.35 -13.48 -2.94
C ILE A 49 9.70 -12.78 -2.95
N PRO A 50 10.56 -13.01 -3.96
CA PRO A 50 11.83 -12.32 -4.07
C PRO A 50 11.64 -10.80 -4.05
N TYR A 51 12.49 -10.07 -3.33
CA TYR A 51 12.41 -8.59 -3.22
C TYR A 51 12.50 -7.88 -4.59
N GLN A 52 13.06 -8.56 -5.59
CA GLN A 52 13.13 -8.07 -6.96
C GLN A 52 11.76 -8.07 -7.68
N GLN A 53 10.86 -8.99 -7.34
CA GLN A 53 9.55 -9.10 -7.99
C GLN A 53 8.56 -8.01 -7.55
N GLY A 54 8.71 -7.49 -6.34
CA GLY A 54 7.81 -6.44 -5.84
C GLY A 54 6.50 -6.97 -5.26
N PRO A 55 5.79 -6.13 -4.49
CA PRO A 55 4.40 -6.39 -4.14
C PRO A 55 3.53 -6.36 -5.40
N ALA A 56 2.35 -6.99 -5.35
CA ALA A 56 1.38 -6.87 -6.43
C ALA A 56 0.95 -5.39 -6.62
N PRO A 57 0.72 -4.92 -7.86
CA PRO A 57 0.46 -3.52 -8.17
C PRO A 57 -0.99 -3.09 -7.82
N TYR A 58 -1.37 -3.16 -6.54
CA TYR A 58 -2.73 -2.89 -6.08
C TYR A 58 -3.22 -1.47 -6.39
N SER A 59 -2.33 -0.48 -6.36
CA SER A 59 -2.65 0.93 -6.56
C SER A 59 -2.73 1.37 -8.02
N THR A 60 -2.39 0.49 -8.97
CA THR A 60 -2.34 0.80 -10.41
C THR A 60 -3.02 -0.23 -11.32
N ASP A 61 -3.14 -1.50 -10.89
CA ASP A 61 -3.80 -2.57 -11.64
C ASP A 61 -5.19 -2.90 -11.06
N TRP A 62 -6.23 -2.64 -11.85
CA TRP A 62 -7.62 -2.92 -11.48
C TRP A 62 -7.90 -4.40 -11.23
N ALA A 63 -7.19 -5.32 -11.88
CA ALA A 63 -7.35 -6.75 -11.63
C ALA A 63 -6.89 -7.14 -10.22
N LYS A 64 -5.98 -6.36 -9.61
CA LYS A 64 -5.47 -6.57 -8.25
C LYS A 64 -6.22 -5.72 -7.22
N GLY A 65 -6.33 -4.42 -7.46
CA GLY A 65 -6.91 -3.46 -6.51
C GLY A 65 -8.44 -3.41 -6.52
N GLY A 66 -9.07 -3.60 -7.68
CA GLY A 66 -10.53 -3.53 -7.82
C GLY A 66 -11.30 -4.47 -6.87
N PRO A 67 -10.94 -5.76 -6.77
CA PRO A 67 -11.57 -6.68 -5.82
C PRO A 67 -11.48 -6.24 -4.34
N LEU A 68 -10.46 -5.47 -3.96
CA LEU A 68 -10.30 -4.98 -2.59
C LEU A 68 -11.37 -3.96 -2.21
N ILE A 69 -11.82 -3.15 -3.18
CA ILE A 69 -12.89 -2.15 -2.98
C ILE A 69 -14.16 -2.85 -2.50
N GLN A 70 -14.56 -3.93 -3.17
CA GLN A 70 -15.71 -4.74 -2.78
C GLN A 70 -15.46 -5.46 -1.45
N LYS A 71 -14.30 -6.13 -1.30
CA LYS A 71 -13.98 -6.93 -0.12
C LYS A 71 -14.01 -6.11 1.17
N TYR A 72 -13.48 -4.89 1.13
CA TYR A 72 -13.37 -4.02 2.31
C TYR A 72 -14.43 -2.92 2.36
N ARG A 73 -15.46 -2.97 1.51
CA ARG A 73 -16.58 -2.00 1.47
C ARG A 73 -16.09 -0.55 1.36
N ILE A 74 -15.11 -0.35 0.50
CA ILE A 74 -14.54 0.98 0.25
C ILE A 74 -15.45 1.67 -0.76
N SER A 75 -15.90 2.87 -0.42
CA SER A 75 -16.61 3.73 -1.33
C SER A 75 -15.63 4.76 -1.89
N VAL A 76 -15.59 4.86 -3.21
CA VAL A 76 -14.66 5.71 -3.95
C VAL A 76 -15.45 6.77 -4.69
N THR A 77 -15.10 8.02 -4.47
CA THR A 77 -15.72 9.17 -5.11
C THR A 77 -14.72 9.81 -6.07
N GLY A 78 -15.19 10.06 -7.29
CA GLY A 78 -14.42 10.75 -8.32
C GLY A 78 -14.06 12.18 -7.91
N PRO A 79 -13.06 12.78 -8.57
CA PRO A 79 -12.69 14.16 -8.31
C PRO A 79 -13.85 15.10 -8.58
N GLY A 80 -14.23 15.87 -7.55
CA GLY A 80 -15.13 17.01 -7.70
C GLY A 80 -14.45 18.14 -8.48
N HIS A 81 -15.27 19.04 -9.05
CA HIS A 81 -14.84 20.12 -9.94
C HIS A 81 -13.75 21.06 -9.39
N SER A 82 -13.49 21.08 -8.07
CA SER A 82 -12.62 22.06 -7.42
C SER A 82 -11.25 21.55 -6.95
N LEU A 83 -11.04 20.23 -6.78
CA LEU A 83 -9.81 19.70 -6.16
C LEU A 83 -9.08 18.64 -7.01
N GLY A 84 -9.71 18.04 -8.01
CA GLY A 84 -9.02 17.13 -8.95
C GLY A 84 -8.54 15.80 -8.38
N PHE A 85 -8.80 15.49 -7.09
CA PHE A 85 -8.39 14.23 -6.45
C PHE A 85 -9.54 13.26 -6.25
N TRP A 86 -9.24 11.97 -6.40
CA TRP A 86 -10.12 10.89 -5.95
C TRP A 86 -10.12 10.84 -4.43
N SER A 87 -11.26 10.46 -3.84
CA SER A 87 -11.40 10.27 -2.40
C SER A 87 -12.01 8.91 -2.09
N ALA A 88 -11.55 8.28 -1.01
CA ALA A 88 -12.07 7.00 -0.55
C ALA A 88 -12.39 7.02 0.95
N HIS A 89 -13.52 6.40 1.29
CA HIS A 89 -13.98 6.16 2.66
C HIS A 89 -14.36 4.68 2.82
N MET A 90 -14.23 4.16 4.04
CA MET A 90 -14.62 2.78 4.34
C MET A 90 -15.97 2.76 5.07
N LEU A 91 -16.95 2.07 4.50
CA LEU A 91 -18.28 1.99 5.10
C LEU A 91 -18.25 1.15 6.38
N GLY A 92 -18.81 1.71 7.46
CA GLY A 92 -18.81 1.07 8.79
C GLY A 92 -17.52 1.28 9.59
N SER A 93 -16.59 2.11 9.10
CA SER A 93 -15.45 2.55 9.89
C SER A 93 -15.87 3.57 10.95
N GLU A 94 -15.25 3.51 12.12
CA GLU A 94 -15.35 4.55 13.16
C GLU A 94 -14.59 5.83 12.76
N VAL A 95 -13.67 5.74 11.80
CA VAL A 95 -12.90 6.87 11.29
C VAL A 95 -13.63 7.53 10.13
N MET A 96 -14.19 8.71 10.38
CA MET A 96 -14.93 9.51 9.38
C MET A 96 -14.06 10.17 8.30
N SER A 97 -12.74 10.22 8.49
CA SER A 97 -11.82 10.84 7.53
C SER A 97 -11.85 10.13 6.17
N SER A 98 -11.44 10.79 5.10
CA SER A 98 -11.25 10.15 3.79
C SER A 98 -9.77 10.19 3.41
N CYS A 99 -9.34 9.26 2.56
CA CYS A 99 -7.99 9.29 1.99
C CYS A 99 -8.07 9.70 0.52
N GLN A 100 -7.15 10.55 0.10
CA GLN A 100 -7.10 11.08 -1.26
C GLN A 100 -6.06 10.37 -2.12
N GLY A 101 -6.25 10.39 -3.43
CA GLY A 101 -5.32 9.85 -4.41
C GLY A 101 -5.46 10.52 -5.77
N LEU A 102 -4.42 10.39 -6.61
CA LEU A 102 -4.42 10.82 -8.00
C LEU A 102 -5.34 9.95 -8.87
N ASN A 103 -5.62 8.72 -8.44
CA ASN A 103 -6.57 7.81 -9.06
C ASN A 103 -7.42 7.08 -8.01
N ALA A 104 -8.48 6.41 -8.47
CA ALA A 104 -9.41 5.66 -7.63
C ALA A 104 -8.73 4.59 -6.76
N LEU A 105 -7.83 3.81 -7.36
CA LEU A 105 -7.14 2.70 -6.69
C LEU A 105 -6.17 3.21 -5.62
N GLN A 106 -5.44 4.28 -5.88
CA GLN A 106 -4.55 4.91 -4.91
C GLN A 106 -5.34 5.41 -3.69
N ALA A 107 -6.46 6.11 -3.90
CA ALA A 107 -7.31 6.57 -2.81
C ALA A 107 -7.83 5.39 -1.98
N ALA A 108 -8.35 4.34 -2.65
CA ALA A 108 -8.85 3.14 -2.00
C ALA A 108 -7.76 2.39 -1.21
N CYS A 109 -6.58 2.20 -1.80
CA CYS A 109 -5.44 1.55 -1.16
C CYS A 109 -4.96 2.33 0.06
N ARG A 110 -4.82 3.65 -0.04
CA ARG A 110 -4.46 4.49 1.11
C ARG A 110 -5.51 4.38 2.22
N ARG A 111 -6.80 4.37 1.87
CA ARG A 111 -7.86 4.20 2.88
C ARG A 111 -7.78 2.84 3.57
N LEU A 112 -7.52 1.77 2.81
CA LEU A 112 -7.37 0.43 3.37
C LEU A 112 -6.19 0.34 4.33
N VAL A 113 -5.04 0.88 3.94
CA VAL A 113 -3.83 0.92 4.78
C VAL A 113 -4.10 1.75 6.03
N TYR A 114 -4.68 2.94 5.90
CA TYR A 114 -5.01 3.80 7.03
C TYR A 114 -5.90 3.07 8.04
N GLU A 115 -6.96 2.41 7.56
CA GLU A 115 -7.90 1.69 8.43
C GLU A 115 -7.21 0.58 9.24
N ARG A 116 -6.27 -0.14 8.62
CA ARG A 116 -5.72 -1.38 9.18
C ARG A 116 -4.40 -1.19 9.91
N LEU A 117 -3.61 -0.20 9.51
CA LEU A 117 -2.25 0.02 9.96
C LEU A 117 -2.05 1.39 10.62
N GLY A 118 -3.03 2.30 10.51
CA GLY A 118 -2.98 3.65 11.08
C GLY A 118 -2.42 4.71 10.12
N ASP A 119 -2.21 5.93 10.62
CA ASP A 119 -1.82 7.10 9.80
C ASP A 119 -0.38 7.06 9.30
N THR A 120 0.49 6.27 9.95
CA THR A 120 1.92 6.16 9.59
C THR A 120 2.32 4.70 9.54
N VAL A 121 3.14 4.34 8.55
CA VAL A 121 3.65 2.98 8.36
C VAL A 121 5.16 3.00 8.14
N SER A 122 5.84 1.93 8.53
CA SER A 122 7.27 1.74 8.34
C SER A 122 7.52 0.99 7.04
N VAL A 123 8.12 1.64 6.04
CA VAL A 123 8.38 1.09 4.69
C VAL A 123 9.88 1.01 4.37
N PRO A 124 10.33 0.11 3.48
CA PRO A 124 11.69 0.15 2.96
C PRO A 124 11.97 1.48 2.25
N ALA A 125 13.06 2.15 2.62
CA ALA A 125 13.42 3.47 2.10
C ALA A 125 13.56 3.47 0.56
N GLU A 126 14.03 2.37 -0.01
CA GLU A 126 14.21 2.16 -1.44
C GLU A 126 12.89 2.10 -2.23
N LEU A 127 11.75 1.88 -1.57
CA LEU A 127 10.43 1.91 -2.22
C LEU A 127 9.84 3.32 -2.27
N VAL A 128 10.39 4.26 -1.49
CA VAL A 128 9.94 5.65 -1.43
C VAL A 128 10.72 6.46 -2.46
N GLY A 129 10.02 7.09 -3.41
CA GLY A 129 10.65 7.87 -4.50
C GLY A 129 11.08 7.07 -5.73
N GLY A 130 10.87 5.75 -5.74
CA GLY A 130 11.08 4.88 -6.91
C GLY A 130 9.91 4.92 -7.90
N GLY A 131 9.55 6.12 -8.38
CA GLY A 131 8.57 6.29 -9.45
C GLY A 131 9.24 6.11 -10.81
N VAL A 132 8.80 5.10 -11.57
CA VAL A 132 8.76 5.13 -13.04
C VAL A 132 7.31 5.06 -13.45
#